data_AF-A0A2V8MU26-F1
#
_entry.id   AF-A0A2V8MU26-F1
#
_cell.length_a   1.000
_cell.length_b   1.000
_cell.length_c   1.000
_cell.angle_alpha   90.00
_cell.angle_beta   90.00
_cell.angle_gamma   90.00
#
_symmetry.space_group_name_H-M   'P 1'
#
loop_
_entity.id
_entity.type
_entity.pdbx_description
1 polymer ?
#
loop_
_entity_poly.entity_id
_entity_poly.type
_entity_poly.pdbx_seq_one_letter_code
_entity_poly.pdbx_strand_id
1 'polypeptide(L)'
;MAGTGTIRGPGVAAMGGNPMSRLIEESFQPANPIVRVHAWKAALNDGDCSINLLTYHSVYSAIIEQAEAALPNETGGFLLGHAGFDPDAGSWYNWIDEAVRITPTEANPVHCCFTWKDVDQVRARREREGKSLIGWYHTHPGLGIFLSETDLQKTHQQLFNEVFQVALVYDPISGRAGYFFREASGFLDAGTAGWREFQLVKSAIGSDSDSAARSFHSSAETGQL
;
A
#
# COMPACT_ATOMS: atom_id res chain seq x y z
N MET A 1 23.33 -73.57 -1.10
CA MET A 1 22.50 -74.10 -2.20
C MET A 1 21.43 -74.99 -1.59
N ALA A 2 20.17 -74.79 -2.02
CA ALA A 2 18.92 -75.49 -1.62
C ALA A 2 18.48 -75.27 -0.16
N GLY A 3 17.27 -74.80 0.18
CA GLY A 3 16.04 -74.57 -0.59
C GLY A 3 14.89 -75.42 0.00
N THR A 4 13.69 -74.85 0.07
CA THR A 4 12.37 -75.44 0.45
C THR A 4 12.05 -75.44 1.96
N GLY A 5 10.89 -75.01 2.44
CA GLY A 5 9.69 -74.41 1.84
C GLY A 5 8.66 -74.22 2.97
N THR A 6 8.27 -72.98 3.26
CA THR A 6 7.25 -72.67 4.28
C THR A 6 5.96 -72.25 3.57
N ILE A 7 4.88 -73.00 3.78
CA ILE A 7 3.53 -72.58 3.42
C ILE A 7 2.79 -72.23 4.72
N ARG A 8 2.52 -70.94 4.91
CA ARG A 8 1.61 -70.41 5.93
C ARG A 8 0.19 -70.38 5.37
N GLY A 9 -0.77 -70.87 6.15
CA GLY A 9 -2.21 -70.70 5.89
C GLY A 9 -2.70 -69.25 6.15
N PRO A 10 -3.90 -68.89 5.65
CA PRO A 10 -4.43 -67.54 5.73
C PRO A 10 -5.24 -67.31 7.02
N GLY A 11 -5.28 -66.06 7.49
CA GLY A 11 -6.10 -65.64 8.63
C GLY A 11 -5.82 -64.20 9.09
N VAL A 12 -6.37 -63.25 8.35
CA VAL A 12 -6.56 -61.80 8.65
C VAL A 12 -7.39 -61.69 9.96
N ALA A 13 -7.27 -60.76 10.92
CA ALA A 13 -6.96 -59.34 10.91
C ALA A 13 -6.60 -58.85 12.33
N ALA A 14 -5.74 -57.85 12.46
CA ALA A 14 -5.99 -56.67 13.29
C ALA A 14 -4.99 -55.57 12.90
N MET A 15 -5.53 -54.56 12.21
CA MET A 15 -4.87 -53.32 11.83
C MET A 15 -4.69 -52.43 13.06
N GLY A 16 -3.56 -51.71 13.12
CA GLY A 16 -3.34 -50.65 14.10
C GLY A 16 -2.00 -49.94 13.91
N GLY A 17 -1.80 -49.28 12.76
CA GLY A 17 -0.83 -48.16 12.67
C GLY A 17 -1.29 -47.00 13.57
N ASN A 18 -0.50 -45.98 13.90
CA ASN A 18 0.66 -45.38 13.24
C ASN A 18 1.36 -44.50 14.32
N PRO A 19 2.68 -44.24 14.24
CA PRO A 19 3.37 -43.29 15.10
C PRO A 19 3.14 -41.87 14.55
N MET A 20 2.67 -40.95 15.36
CA MET A 20 2.68 -39.52 15.04
C MET A 20 2.38 -38.72 16.30
N SER A 21 3.41 -38.50 17.10
CA SER A 21 3.47 -37.32 17.98
C SER A 21 3.44 -36.08 17.08
N ARG A 22 2.23 -35.65 16.73
CA ARG A 22 2.00 -34.43 15.98
C ARG A 22 2.31 -33.28 16.94
N LEU A 23 3.52 -32.72 16.85
CA LEU A 23 3.79 -31.39 17.40
C LEU A 23 2.81 -30.44 16.71
N ILE A 24 1.85 -29.93 17.47
CA ILE A 24 1.09 -28.76 17.07
C ILE A 24 2.04 -27.60 17.34
N GLU A 25 2.75 -27.11 16.31
CA GLU A 25 3.27 -25.75 16.36
C GLU A 25 2.06 -24.82 16.33
N GLU A 26 1.59 -24.42 17.51
CA GLU A 26 0.63 -23.33 17.63
C GLU A 26 1.35 -22.06 17.19
N SER A 27 1.14 -21.67 15.93
CA SER A 27 1.56 -20.38 15.42
C SER A 27 0.70 -19.30 16.10
N PHE A 28 1.24 -18.70 17.16
CA PHE A 28 0.67 -17.49 17.75
C PHE A 28 0.88 -16.31 16.78
N GLN A 29 -0.04 -16.16 15.83
CA GLN A 29 -0.27 -14.87 15.18
C GLN A 29 -1.12 -14.04 16.15
N PRO A 30 -0.71 -12.82 16.55
CA PRO A 30 -1.61 -11.93 17.27
C PRO A 30 -2.93 -11.81 16.49
N ALA A 31 -4.05 -12.13 17.14
CA ALA A 31 -5.37 -12.16 16.50
C ALA A 31 -5.80 -10.82 15.89
N ASN A 32 -5.07 -9.74 16.19
CA ASN A 32 -5.25 -8.43 15.59
C ASN A 32 -3.87 -7.83 15.25
N PRO A 33 -3.37 -7.97 14.02
CA PRO A 33 -2.17 -7.25 13.61
C PRO A 33 -2.46 -5.75 13.70
N ILE A 34 -1.64 -5.00 14.44
CA ILE A 34 -1.72 -3.54 14.45
C ILE A 34 -1.25 -3.05 13.08
N VAL A 35 -2.19 -2.89 12.14
CA VAL A 35 -1.93 -2.30 10.83
C VAL A 35 -1.93 -0.78 10.98
N ARG A 36 -0.81 -0.14 10.67
CA ARG A 36 -0.73 1.32 10.62
C ARG A 36 -1.35 1.81 9.32
N VAL A 37 -2.35 2.68 9.44
CA VAL A 37 -3.09 3.25 8.31
C VAL A 37 -3.11 4.78 8.41
N HIS A 38 -3.12 5.42 7.25
CA HIS A 38 -3.42 6.83 7.11
C HIS A 38 -4.86 6.95 6.60
N ALA A 39 -5.73 7.56 7.42
CA ALA A 39 -7.08 7.91 7.01
C ALA A 39 -7.05 9.32 6.42
N TRP A 40 -7.31 9.42 5.12
CA TRP A 40 -7.40 10.67 4.39
C TRP A 40 -8.85 10.89 3.96
N LYS A 41 -9.34 12.12 4.14
CA LYS A 41 -10.71 12.51 3.79
C LYS A 41 -10.68 13.78 2.96
N ALA A 42 -11.45 13.80 1.88
CA ALA A 42 -11.61 15.02 1.10
C ALA A 42 -12.34 16.09 1.93
N ALA A 43 -11.76 17.29 2.03
CA ALA A 43 -12.39 18.44 2.67
C ALA A 43 -13.35 19.11 1.67
N LEU A 44 -14.42 18.41 1.29
CA LEU A 44 -15.47 18.98 0.45
C LEU A 44 -16.52 19.68 1.31
N ASN A 45 -17.11 20.74 0.77
CA ASN A 45 -18.29 21.38 1.38
C ASN A 45 -19.49 20.43 1.26
N ASP A 46 -20.40 20.49 2.24
CA ASP A 46 -21.60 19.65 2.36
C ASP A 46 -22.34 19.47 1.01
N GLY A 47 -22.46 18.22 0.54
CA GLY A 47 -23.36 17.84 -0.56
C GLY A 47 -22.72 17.06 -1.72
N ASP A 48 -21.40 17.04 -1.85
CA ASP A 48 -20.72 16.30 -2.91
C ASP A 48 -20.23 14.93 -2.44
N CYS A 49 -20.32 13.93 -3.33
CA CYS A 49 -19.83 12.57 -3.12
C CYS A 49 -18.40 12.61 -2.57
N SER A 50 -18.26 12.30 -1.27
CA SER A 50 -16.98 12.37 -0.58
C SER A 50 -16.25 11.04 -0.74
N ILE A 51 -14.96 11.08 -1.04
CA ILE A 51 -14.10 9.90 -1.04
C ILE A 51 -13.28 9.85 0.25
N ASN A 52 -13.33 8.71 0.91
CA ASN A 52 -12.56 8.41 2.10
C ASN A 52 -11.51 7.36 1.73
N LEU A 53 -10.25 7.65 2.01
CA LEU A 53 -9.13 6.78 1.71
C LEU A 53 -8.51 6.27 3.01
N LEU A 54 -8.37 4.97 3.15
CA LEU A 54 -7.57 4.34 4.19
C LEU A 54 -6.39 3.64 3.53
N THR A 55 -5.20 4.22 3.66
CA THR A 55 -4.00 3.69 3.02
C THR A 55 -3.08 3.07 4.05
N TYR A 56 -2.66 1.83 3.82
CA TYR A 56 -1.72 1.14 4.69
C TYR A 56 -0.34 1.81 4.60
N HIS A 57 0.36 1.98 5.72
CA HIS A 57 1.70 2.56 5.72
C HIS A 57 2.68 1.77 4.86
N SER A 58 2.50 0.44 4.73
CA SER A 58 3.28 -0.42 3.84
C SER A 58 3.19 0.00 2.38
N VAL A 59 2.06 0.56 1.94
CA VAL A 59 1.87 1.11 0.59
C VAL A 59 2.78 2.31 0.41
N TYR A 60 2.79 3.26 1.35
CA TYR A 60 3.69 4.41 1.28
C TYR A 60 5.16 4.00 1.35
N SER A 61 5.53 3.05 2.22
CA SER A 61 6.90 2.51 2.25
C SER A 61 7.31 1.94 0.90
N ALA A 62 6.43 1.15 0.26
CA ALA A 62 6.72 0.57 -1.04
C ALA A 62 6.89 1.63 -2.15
N ILE A 63 6.10 2.71 -2.11
CA ILE A 63 6.19 3.85 -3.03
C ILE A 63 7.48 4.64 -2.81
N ILE A 64 7.81 4.95 -1.55
CA ILE A 64 9.04 5.69 -1.18
C ILE A 64 10.28 4.92 -1.66
N GLU A 65 10.35 3.62 -1.38
CA GLU A 65 11.48 2.79 -1.81
C GLU A 65 11.64 2.76 -3.34
N GLN A 66 10.54 2.67 -4.09
CA GLN A 66 10.59 2.68 -5.55
C GLN A 66 11.05 4.05 -6.06
N ALA A 67 10.51 5.14 -5.48
CA ALA A 67 10.85 6.50 -5.86
C ALA A 67 12.34 6.78 -5.64
N GLU A 68 12.88 6.43 -4.46
CA GLU A 68 14.30 6.56 -4.13
C GLU A 68 15.19 5.81 -5.14
N ALA A 69 14.79 4.59 -5.53
CA ALA A 69 15.55 3.78 -6.48
C ALA A 69 15.46 4.29 -7.94
N ALA A 70 14.41 5.03 -8.29
CA ALA A 70 14.19 5.54 -9.64
C ALA A 70 14.79 6.93 -9.90
N LEU A 71 15.18 7.66 -8.86
CA LEU A 71 15.74 8.99 -8.99
C LEU A 71 16.92 9.03 -9.98
N PRO A 72 16.99 10.06 -10.85
CA PRO A 72 16.14 11.26 -10.91
C PRO A 72 14.88 11.12 -11.78
N ASN A 73 14.57 9.92 -12.29
CA ASN A 73 13.46 9.71 -13.21
C ASN A 73 12.13 9.55 -12.48
N GLU A 74 11.04 9.85 -13.17
CA GLU A 74 9.72 9.47 -12.68
C GLU A 74 9.52 7.96 -12.71
N THR A 75 8.68 7.47 -11.80
CA THR A 75 8.25 6.09 -11.73
C THR A 75 6.83 6.03 -11.20
N GLY A 76 6.22 4.86 -11.23
CA GLY A 76 4.88 4.70 -10.68
C GLY A 76 4.37 3.27 -10.69
N GLY A 77 3.07 3.14 -10.48
CA GLY A 77 2.42 1.85 -10.37
C GLY A 77 0.95 1.97 -10.05
N PHE A 78 0.36 0.86 -9.63
CA PHE A 78 -1.06 0.76 -9.34
C PHE A 78 -1.34 0.63 -7.85
N LEU A 79 -2.47 1.17 -7.43
CA LEU A 79 -3.00 1.06 -6.08
C LEU A 79 -4.13 0.03 -6.07
N LEU A 80 -4.03 -0.95 -5.19
CA LEU A 80 -4.99 -2.04 -5.05
C LEU A 80 -5.56 -2.11 -3.64
N GLY A 81 -6.75 -2.70 -3.54
CA GLY A 81 -7.38 -3.03 -2.27
C GLY A 81 -8.88 -3.20 -2.46
N HIS A 82 -9.69 -2.50 -1.67
CA HIS A 82 -11.15 -2.67 -1.65
C HIS A 82 -11.85 -1.32 -1.78
N ALA A 83 -12.84 -1.24 -2.66
CA ALA A 83 -13.74 -0.10 -2.77
C ALA A 83 -15.14 -0.48 -2.31
N GLY A 84 -15.75 0.37 -1.50
CA GLY A 84 -17.15 0.24 -1.07
C GLY A 84 -17.86 1.57 -1.14
N PHE A 85 -19.14 1.54 -1.48
CA PHE A 85 -20.00 2.73 -1.46
C PHE A 85 -20.98 2.63 -0.30
N ASP A 86 -21.01 3.67 0.54
CA ASP A 86 -22.00 3.82 1.59
C ASP A 86 -23.15 4.69 1.06
N PRO A 87 -24.34 4.12 0.82
CA PRO A 87 -25.48 4.87 0.31
C PRO A 87 -26.07 5.83 1.36
N ASP A 88 -25.92 5.53 2.65
CA ASP A 88 -26.44 6.38 3.73
C ASP A 88 -25.57 7.62 3.91
N ALA A 89 -24.25 7.47 3.79
CA ALA A 89 -23.29 8.57 3.83
C ALA A 89 -23.03 9.22 2.45
N GLY A 90 -23.56 8.65 1.37
CA GLY A 90 -23.32 9.12 -0.01
C GLY A 90 -21.84 9.18 -0.39
N SER A 91 -21.02 8.27 0.13
CA SER A 91 -19.57 8.40 0.11
C SER A 91 -18.86 7.09 -0.25
N TRP A 92 -17.76 7.19 -0.99
CA TRP A 92 -16.88 6.05 -1.27
C TRP A 92 -15.86 5.86 -0.16
N TYR A 93 -15.57 4.59 0.13
CA TYR A 93 -14.54 4.15 1.05
C TYR A 93 -13.59 3.23 0.32
N ASN A 94 -12.37 3.70 0.13
CA ASN A 94 -11.32 2.91 -0.46
C ASN A 94 -10.29 2.51 0.60
N TRP A 95 -10.08 1.22 0.77
CA TRP A 95 -8.95 0.67 1.48
C TRP A 95 -7.86 0.34 0.48
N ILE A 96 -6.70 0.98 0.63
CA ILE A 96 -5.53 0.75 -0.21
C ILE A 96 -4.51 -0.02 0.65
N ASP A 97 -4.33 -1.29 0.33
CA ASP A 97 -3.48 -2.21 1.09
C ASP A 97 -2.22 -2.65 0.33
N GLU A 98 -2.17 -2.39 -0.99
CA GLU A 98 -1.10 -2.85 -1.86
C GLU A 98 -0.75 -1.81 -2.94
N ALA A 99 0.55 -1.59 -3.13
CA ALA A 99 1.12 -0.90 -4.28
C ALA A 99 1.78 -1.92 -5.21
N VAL A 100 1.36 -1.95 -6.48
CA VAL A 100 1.99 -2.76 -7.52
C VAL A 100 2.89 -1.88 -8.34
N ARG A 101 4.19 -2.06 -8.17
CA ARG A 101 5.22 -1.36 -8.95
C ARG A 101 5.14 -1.81 -10.40
N ILE A 102 5.16 -0.85 -11.33
CA ILE A 102 5.30 -1.12 -12.76
C ILE A 102 6.59 -0.49 -13.23
N THR A 103 7.37 -1.25 -14.00
CA THR A 103 8.51 -0.69 -14.73
C THR A 103 7.95 0.03 -15.96
N PRO A 104 8.01 1.37 -16.03
CA PRO A 104 7.45 2.09 -17.17
C PRO A 104 8.19 1.70 -18.44
N THR A 105 7.48 1.63 -19.57
CA THR A 105 8.12 1.37 -20.87
C THR A 105 9.02 2.54 -21.27
N GLU A 106 8.64 3.76 -20.89
CA GLU A 106 9.41 4.99 -21.01
C GLU A 106 9.30 5.77 -19.70
N ALA A 107 10.46 6.10 -19.11
CA ALA A 107 10.57 6.89 -17.90
C ALA A 107 11.63 7.98 -18.09
N ASN A 108 11.27 9.22 -17.79
CA ASN A 108 12.21 10.34 -17.72
C ASN A 108 11.80 11.26 -16.54
N PRO A 109 12.57 12.31 -16.20
CA PRO A 109 12.30 13.14 -15.01
C PRO A 109 10.97 13.91 -15.00
N VAL A 110 10.23 13.95 -16.11
CA VAL A 110 8.97 14.70 -16.24
C VAL A 110 7.84 13.88 -16.87
N HIS A 111 8.06 12.57 -17.07
CA HIS A 111 7.05 11.71 -17.68
C HIS A 111 7.29 10.21 -17.38
N CYS A 112 6.23 9.57 -16.88
CA CYS A 112 6.09 8.13 -16.74
C CYS A 112 4.80 7.67 -17.44
N CYS A 113 4.88 6.70 -18.36
CA CYS A 113 3.72 6.21 -19.11
C CYS A 113 3.34 4.76 -18.75
N PHE A 114 2.04 4.53 -18.57
CA PHE A 114 1.43 3.20 -18.41
C PHE A 114 0.67 2.82 -19.67
N THR A 115 0.64 1.53 -19.99
CA THR A 115 -0.17 1.04 -21.12
C THR A 115 -1.48 0.41 -20.63
N TRP A 116 -2.51 0.40 -21.49
CA TRP A 116 -3.75 -0.35 -21.27
C TRP A 116 -3.49 -1.82 -20.91
N LYS A 117 -2.46 -2.43 -21.50
CA LYS A 117 -2.08 -3.81 -21.25
C LYS A 117 -1.62 -4.02 -19.80
N ASP A 118 -0.89 -3.06 -19.23
CA ASP A 118 -0.43 -3.15 -17.84
C ASP A 118 -1.63 -3.08 -16.89
N VAL A 119 -2.56 -2.17 -17.17
CA VAL A 119 -3.80 -1.99 -16.39
C VAL A 119 -4.66 -3.25 -16.44
N ASP A 120 -4.93 -3.78 -17.63
CA ASP A 120 -5.78 -4.96 -17.80
C ASP A 120 -5.17 -6.20 -17.14
N GLN A 121 -3.86 -6.39 -17.25
CA GLN A 121 -3.18 -7.51 -16.62
C GLN A 121 -3.28 -7.47 -15.09
N VAL A 122 -3.04 -6.28 -14.51
CA VAL A 122 -3.12 -6.11 -13.05
C VAL A 122 -4.56 -6.23 -12.58
N ARG A 123 -5.51 -5.60 -13.27
CA ARG A 123 -6.95 -5.70 -12.98
C ARG A 123 -7.41 -7.16 -13.01
N ALA A 124 -7.22 -7.87 -14.12
CA ALA A 124 -7.69 -9.24 -14.30
C ALA A 124 -7.01 -10.25 -13.36
N ARG A 125 -5.75 -9.99 -12.96
CA ARG A 125 -5.07 -10.82 -11.97
C ARG A 125 -5.65 -10.62 -10.57
N ARG A 126 -5.90 -9.37 -10.19
CA ARG A 126 -6.22 -8.99 -8.81
C ARG A 126 -7.70 -9.07 -8.49
N GLU A 127 -8.56 -8.92 -9.49
CA GLU A 127 -9.99 -9.25 -9.37
C GLU A 127 -10.20 -10.73 -9.00
N ARG A 128 -9.38 -11.64 -9.54
CA ARG A 128 -9.40 -13.07 -9.15
C ARG A 128 -8.96 -13.32 -7.70
N GLU A 129 -8.24 -12.37 -7.12
CA GLU A 129 -7.79 -12.38 -5.73
C GLU A 129 -8.73 -11.55 -4.82
N GLY A 130 -9.85 -11.06 -5.36
CA GLY A 130 -10.85 -10.27 -4.61
C GLY A 130 -10.48 -8.81 -4.36
N LYS A 131 -9.50 -8.28 -5.09
CA LYS A 131 -9.05 -6.88 -4.99
C LYS A 131 -9.50 -6.05 -6.18
N SER A 132 -9.87 -4.80 -5.90
CA SER A 132 -10.20 -3.76 -6.88
C SER A 132 -8.96 -2.94 -7.25
N LEU A 133 -8.93 -2.48 -8.51
CA LEU A 133 -7.98 -1.46 -8.96
C LEU A 133 -8.46 -0.08 -8.47
N ILE A 134 -7.93 0.35 -7.33
CA ILE A 134 -8.31 1.60 -6.65
C ILE A 134 -7.75 2.83 -7.35
N GLY A 135 -6.66 2.68 -8.10
CA GLY A 135 -6.08 3.82 -8.78
C GLY A 135 -4.63 3.58 -9.16
N TRP A 136 -3.90 4.67 -9.26
CA TRP A 136 -2.49 4.67 -9.61
C TRP A 136 -1.71 5.68 -8.80
N TYR A 137 -0.40 5.53 -8.82
CA TYR A 137 0.52 6.51 -8.29
C TYR A 137 1.67 6.74 -9.26
N HIS A 138 2.23 7.94 -9.20
CA HIS A 138 3.49 8.26 -9.85
C HIS A 138 4.25 9.32 -9.07
N THR A 139 5.50 9.49 -9.43
CA THR A 139 6.41 10.42 -8.75
C THR A 139 6.69 11.65 -9.58
N HIS A 140 6.81 12.81 -8.92
CA HIS A 140 7.23 14.08 -9.51
C HIS A 140 8.49 14.60 -8.80
N PRO A 141 9.71 14.16 -9.17
CA PRO A 141 10.94 14.58 -8.50
C PRO A 141 11.19 16.09 -8.60
N GLY A 142 10.86 16.84 -7.54
CA GLY A 142 11.07 18.29 -7.45
C GLY A 142 10.08 19.17 -8.24
N LEU A 143 9.02 18.59 -8.83
CA LEU A 143 8.01 19.36 -9.58
C LEU A 143 6.84 19.83 -8.70
N GLY A 144 6.57 19.12 -7.60
CA GLY A 144 5.43 19.36 -6.71
C GLY A 144 4.22 18.47 -7.02
N ILE A 145 3.11 18.77 -6.33
CA ILE A 145 1.93 17.88 -6.25
C ILE A 145 0.80 18.43 -7.13
N PHE A 146 0.77 17.98 -8.38
CA PHE A 146 -0.24 18.31 -9.39
C PHE A 146 -0.33 17.17 -10.40
N LEU A 147 -1.40 17.12 -11.21
CA LEU A 147 -1.45 16.27 -12.39
C LEU A 147 -1.12 17.12 -13.62
N SER A 148 -0.14 16.69 -14.42
CA SER A 148 0.12 17.32 -15.71
C SER A 148 -1.05 17.07 -16.68
N GLU A 149 -1.11 17.83 -17.78
CA GLU A 149 -2.06 17.58 -18.87
C GLU A 149 -1.95 16.14 -19.39
N THR A 150 -0.72 15.59 -19.43
CA THR A 150 -0.49 14.20 -19.84
C THR A 150 -1.05 13.22 -18.81
N ASP A 151 -0.77 13.42 -17.52
CA ASP A 151 -1.27 12.56 -16.44
C ASP A 151 -2.80 12.53 -16.43
N LEU A 152 -3.41 13.70 -16.59
CA LEU A 152 -4.85 13.84 -16.65
C LEU A 152 -5.41 13.18 -17.90
N GLN A 153 -5.03 13.64 -19.10
CA GLN A 153 -5.71 13.30 -20.34
C GLN A 153 -5.31 11.94 -20.91
N LYS A 154 -4.05 11.53 -20.74
CA LYS A 154 -3.54 10.26 -21.33
C LYS A 154 -3.60 9.10 -20.36
N THR A 155 -3.57 9.34 -19.05
CA THR A 155 -3.57 8.28 -18.05
C THR A 155 -4.87 8.22 -17.28
N HIS A 156 -5.18 9.24 -16.47
CA HIS A 156 -6.33 9.18 -15.57
C HIS A 156 -7.66 9.10 -16.33
N GLN A 157 -7.89 9.98 -17.32
CA GLN A 157 -9.13 10.02 -18.10
C GLN A 157 -9.33 8.84 -19.06
N GLN A 158 -8.28 8.07 -19.35
CA GLN A 158 -8.38 6.92 -20.24
C GLN A 158 -8.49 5.63 -19.46
N LEU A 159 -7.59 5.44 -18.49
CA LEU A 159 -7.37 4.15 -17.83
C LEU A 159 -8.15 4.00 -16.51
N PHE A 160 -8.57 5.12 -15.90
CA PHE A 160 -9.16 5.18 -14.56
C PHE A 160 -10.48 5.97 -14.57
N ASN A 161 -11.54 5.34 -15.09
CA ASN A 161 -12.82 5.99 -15.36
C ASN A 161 -13.86 5.83 -14.24
N GLU A 162 -13.57 5.02 -13.22
CA GLU A 162 -14.51 4.83 -12.11
C GLU A 162 -14.44 6.01 -11.13
N VAL A 163 -15.59 6.38 -10.56
CA VAL A 163 -15.69 7.53 -9.63
C VAL A 163 -14.88 7.35 -8.34
N PHE A 164 -14.65 6.10 -7.93
CA PHE A 164 -13.83 5.79 -6.75
C PHE A 164 -12.32 5.76 -7.08
N GLN A 165 -11.92 5.85 -8.34
CA GLN A 165 -10.52 5.72 -8.69
C GLN A 165 -9.74 7.01 -8.42
N VAL A 166 -8.54 6.85 -7.87
CA VAL A 166 -7.69 7.97 -7.45
C VAL A 166 -6.33 7.96 -8.16
N ALA A 167 -5.71 9.13 -8.24
CA ALA A 167 -4.28 9.26 -8.52
C ALA A 167 -3.55 9.76 -7.26
N LEU A 168 -2.40 9.18 -6.96
CA LEU A 168 -1.51 9.63 -5.90
C LEU A 168 -0.23 10.17 -6.54
N VAL A 169 0.05 11.46 -6.34
CA VAL A 169 1.32 12.06 -6.75
C VAL A 169 2.23 12.14 -5.54
N TYR A 170 3.48 11.67 -5.68
CA TYR A 170 4.50 11.75 -4.64
C TYR A 170 5.74 12.49 -5.16
N ASP A 171 6.19 13.52 -4.47
CA ASP A 171 7.46 14.17 -4.76
C ASP A 171 8.54 13.65 -3.79
N PRO A 172 9.47 12.78 -4.26
CA PRO A 172 10.52 12.22 -3.40
C PRO A 172 11.55 13.25 -2.92
N ILE A 173 11.62 14.44 -3.54
CA ILE A 173 12.58 15.48 -3.14
C ILE A 173 12.02 16.28 -1.96
N SER A 174 10.74 16.66 -2.00
CA SER A 174 10.09 17.36 -0.89
C SER A 174 9.45 16.44 0.15
N GLY A 175 9.26 15.16 -0.18
CA GLY A 175 8.54 14.17 0.62
C GLY A 175 7.02 14.43 0.69
N ARG A 176 6.49 15.35 -0.12
CA ARG A 176 5.06 15.66 -0.16
C ARG A 176 4.33 14.66 -1.04
N ALA A 177 3.08 14.39 -0.70
CA ALA A 177 2.18 13.57 -1.49
C ALA A 177 0.78 14.17 -1.51
N GLY A 178 -0.03 13.82 -2.51
CA GLY A 178 -1.43 14.24 -2.54
C GLY A 178 -2.31 13.33 -3.40
N TYR A 179 -3.56 13.19 -2.98
CA TYR A 179 -4.57 12.42 -3.70
C TYR A 179 -5.39 13.33 -4.62
N PHE A 180 -5.65 12.82 -5.82
CA PHE A 180 -6.51 13.40 -6.84
C PHE A 180 -7.64 12.42 -7.16
N PHE A 181 -8.85 12.93 -7.28
CA PHE A 181 -10.06 12.13 -7.46
C PHE A 181 -11.11 12.97 -8.17
N ARG A 182 -12.12 12.31 -8.71
CA ARG A 182 -13.26 12.98 -9.34
C ARG A 182 -14.27 13.39 -8.29
N GLU A 183 -14.75 14.62 -8.39
CA GLU A 183 -15.95 15.06 -7.68
C GLU A 183 -17.20 14.36 -8.23
N ALA A 184 -18.33 14.50 -7.53
CA ALA A 184 -19.61 13.98 -7.98
C ALA A 184 -20.01 14.48 -9.39
N SER A 185 -19.58 15.69 -9.75
CA SER A 185 -19.78 16.30 -11.07
C SER A 185 -18.99 15.60 -12.19
N GLY A 186 -18.05 14.72 -11.84
CA GLY A 186 -17.07 14.12 -12.76
C GLY A 186 -15.85 15.01 -13.01
N PHE A 187 -15.85 16.25 -12.50
CA PHE A 187 -14.71 17.15 -12.55
C PHE A 187 -13.56 16.61 -11.70
N LEU A 188 -12.33 16.77 -12.20
CA LEU A 188 -11.12 16.48 -11.45
C LEU A 188 -10.25 17.74 -11.50
N ASP A 189 -10.03 18.34 -10.33
CA ASP A 189 -9.07 19.43 -10.18
C ASP A 189 -7.63 18.87 -10.22
N ALA A 190 -6.92 19.13 -11.32
CA ALA A 190 -5.54 18.69 -11.52
C ALA A 190 -4.49 19.64 -10.88
N GLY A 191 -4.93 20.79 -10.34
CA GLY A 191 -4.06 21.82 -9.79
C GLY A 191 -3.46 21.49 -8.43
N THR A 192 -2.58 22.40 -7.98
CA THR A 192 -2.02 22.36 -6.61
C THR A 192 -3.05 22.85 -5.60
N ALA A 193 -3.17 22.18 -4.46
CA ALA A 193 -4.05 22.61 -3.39
C ALA A 193 -3.57 22.11 -2.01
N GLY A 194 -3.35 23.01 -1.05
CA GLY A 194 -2.78 22.63 0.25
C GLY A 194 -3.63 21.64 1.05
N TRP A 195 -4.95 21.58 0.83
CA TRP A 195 -5.85 20.70 1.56
C TRP A 195 -5.72 19.22 1.19
N ARG A 196 -5.16 18.88 0.01
CA ARG A 196 -4.94 17.48 -0.41
C ARG A 196 -3.53 16.99 -0.12
N GLU A 197 -2.60 17.91 0.14
CA GLU A 197 -1.20 17.60 0.37
C GLU A 197 -0.95 17.09 1.79
N PHE A 198 -0.10 16.07 1.93
CA PHE A 198 0.37 15.55 3.21
C PHE A 198 1.85 15.14 3.09
N GLN A 199 2.53 15.04 4.23
CA GLN A 199 3.94 14.66 4.27
C GLN A 199 4.07 13.14 4.44
N LEU A 200 4.83 12.52 3.54
CA LEU A 200 5.34 11.17 3.74
C LEU A 200 6.74 11.26 4.35
N VAL A 201 6.85 10.82 5.60
CA VAL A 201 8.14 10.71 6.29
C VAL A 201 8.49 9.24 6.37
N LYS A 202 9.67 8.88 5.85
CA LYS A 202 10.22 7.54 6.06
C LYS A 202 10.38 7.33 7.56
N SER A 203 9.56 6.46 8.13
CA SER A 203 9.68 6.12 9.54
C SER A 203 11.04 5.46 9.73
N ALA A 204 11.97 6.14 10.39
CA ALA A 204 13.23 5.56 10.81
C ALA A 204 12.91 4.52 11.88
N ILE A 205 12.65 3.27 11.47
CA ILE A 205 12.55 2.17 12.41
C ILE A 205 13.99 1.79 12.79
N GLY A 206 14.47 2.33 13.91
CA GLY A 206 15.58 1.75 14.68
C GLY A 206 16.93 2.46 14.68
N SER A 207 16.99 3.72 15.15
CA SER A 207 18.16 4.21 15.90
C SER A 207 17.67 5.24 16.92
N ASP A 208 18.18 5.14 18.15
CA ASP A 208 17.85 5.94 19.33
C ASP A 208 16.60 5.52 20.14
N SER A 209 16.73 4.36 20.77
CA SER A 209 16.26 4.18 22.15
C SER A 209 17.45 3.94 23.08
N ASP A 210 18.29 4.95 23.35
CA ASP A 210 19.17 4.90 24.54
C ASP A 210 19.78 6.24 25.03
N SER A 211 19.42 7.41 24.49
CA SER A 211 20.04 8.68 24.92
C SER A 211 19.25 9.47 25.98
N ALA A 212 18.03 9.06 26.34
CA ALA A 212 17.19 9.81 27.30
C ALA A 212 17.36 9.39 28.78
N ALA A 213 18.20 8.40 29.11
CA ALA A 213 18.31 7.85 30.47
C ALA A 213 19.56 8.29 31.27
N ARG A 214 20.35 9.26 30.79
CA ARG A 214 21.52 9.76 31.52
C ARG A 214 21.53 11.27 31.66
N SER A 215 20.56 11.83 32.39
CA SER A 215 20.63 13.21 32.89
C SER A 215 19.71 13.42 34.11
N PHE A 216 19.79 12.55 35.12
CA PHE A 216 19.32 12.89 36.46
C PHE A 216 20.52 13.21 37.35
N HIS A 217 20.83 14.51 37.36
CA HIS A 217 21.28 15.32 38.51
C HIS A 217 22.01 14.58 39.65
N SER A 218 23.34 14.66 39.62
CA SER A 218 24.17 14.68 40.83
C SER A 218 24.59 16.13 41.10
N SER A 219 24.62 16.47 42.39
CA SER A 219 25.30 17.62 43.02
C SER A 219 24.39 18.81 43.38
N ALA A 220 23.83 18.76 44.60
CA ALA A 220 23.52 19.93 45.40
C ALA A 220 24.11 19.71 46.80
N GLU A 221 25.37 20.14 47.00
CA GLU A 221 25.93 20.38 48.33
C GLU A 221 27.19 21.24 48.18
N THR A 222 27.07 22.54 48.47
CA THR A 222 27.98 23.38 49.29
C THR A 222 27.73 24.86 48.99
N GLY A 223 27.15 25.56 49.96
CA GLY A 223 27.04 27.01 49.99
C GLY A 223 27.25 27.48 51.41
N GLN A 224 28.47 27.91 51.71
CA GLN A 224 28.86 28.53 52.97
C GLN A 224 29.61 29.81 52.62
N LEU A 225 29.00 30.97 52.91
CA LEU A 225 29.59 32.22 53.39
C LEU A 225 28.44 33.13 53.86
#